data_AF-A0A2W4L5K2-F1
#
_entry.id   AF-A0A2W4L5K2-F1
#
_cell.length_a   1.000
_cell.length_b   1.000
_cell.length_c   1.000
_cell.angle_alpha   90.00
_cell.angle_beta   90.00
_cell.angle_gamma   90.00
#
_symmetry.space_group_name_H-M   'P 1'
#
loop_
_entity.id
_entity.type
_entity.pdbx_description
1 polymer ?
#
loop_
_entity_poly.entity_id
_entity_poly.type
_entity_poly.pdbx_seq_one_letter_code
_entity_poly.pdbx_strand_id
1 'polypeptide(L)'
;MSRTILDIHVLQTIPPSNVNRDDTGSPKTAIYGGVRRARVSSQAWKRATRKVFADLLDRRDLGVRTKRVVELLSERIVERAPELSDRAVELATAVLTAAGFKLKKRKGAEYDETEFLVFLGNHQLDGLAQLAIEAAAEDKPQVDKKAAKARVDQDHSIEVALFGRMVADVQDLKVKPEPQGPQPPR
;
A
#
# COMPACT_ATOMS: atom_id res chain seq x y z
N MET A 1 -10.46 -24.01 11.86
CA MET A 1 -11.33 -22.91 11.38
C MET A 1 -11.95 -23.32 10.06
N SER A 2 -13.26 -23.20 9.90
CA SER A 2 -13.93 -23.36 8.60
C SER A 2 -13.56 -22.19 7.69
N ARG A 3 -13.20 -22.47 6.44
CA ARG A 3 -12.89 -21.44 5.46
C ARG A 3 -14.17 -21.07 4.71
N THR A 4 -14.58 -19.81 4.83
CA THR A 4 -15.66 -19.25 4.00
C THR A 4 -15.07 -18.78 2.67
N ILE A 5 -15.64 -19.23 1.55
CA ILE A 5 -15.24 -18.83 0.19
C ILE A 5 -16.45 -18.18 -0.48
N LEU A 6 -16.26 -16.97 -1.02
CA LEU A 6 -17.28 -16.23 -1.77
C LEU A 6 -16.82 -16.10 -3.22
N ASP A 7 -17.51 -16.77 -4.13
CA ASP A 7 -17.27 -16.69 -5.58
C ASP A 7 -18.29 -15.73 -6.23
N ILE A 8 -17.79 -14.80 -7.04
CA ILE A 8 -18.60 -13.78 -7.72
C ILE A 8 -18.40 -13.90 -9.23
N HIS A 9 -19.50 -14.14 -9.96
CA HIS A 9 -19.51 -14.24 -11.42
C HIS A 9 -20.30 -13.08 -12.02
N VAL A 10 -19.71 -12.39 -13.00
CA VAL A 10 -20.33 -11.25 -13.67
C VAL A 10 -20.23 -11.41 -15.18
N LEU A 11 -21.36 -11.29 -15.88
CA LEU A 11 -21.43 -11.16 -17.33
C LEU A 11 -21.82 -9.72 -17.66
N GLN A 12 -20.91 -8.98 -18.27
CA GLN A 12 -21.11 -7.57 -18.60
C GLN A 12 -20.73 -7.33 -20.06
N THR A 13 -21.69 -6.86 -20.85
CA THR A 13 -21.44 -6.37 -22.21
C THR A 13 -20.80 -5.00 -22.14
N ILE A 14 -19.72 -4.79 -22.89
CA ILE A 14 -19.02 -3.51 -22.98
C ILE A 14 -19.23 -2.98 -24.41
N PRO A 15 -19.68 -1.73 -24.60
CA PRO A 15 -19.81 -1.14 -25.93
C PRO A 15 -18.43 -1.02 -26.62
N PRO A 16 -18.38 -0.85 -27.95
CA PRO A 16 -17.13 -0.72 -28.69
C PRO A 16 -16.19 0.32 -28.05
N SER A 17 -15.11 -0.16 -27.42
CA SER A 17 -14.18 0.68 -26.67
C SER A 17 -12.85 -0.06 -26.42
N ASN A 18 -11.77 0.70 -26.25
CA ASN A 18 -10.45 0.15 -25.90
C ASN A 18 -10.18 0.32 -24.39
N VAL A 19 -10.87 -0.50 -23.58
CA VAL A 19 -10.84 -0.43 -22.10
C VAL A 19 -9.46 -0.72 -21.52
N ASN A 20 -8.71 -1.65 -22.11
CA ASN A 20 -7.38 -2.00 -21.66
C ASN A 20 -6.46 -2.28 -22.86
N ARG A 21 -5.42 -1.43 -22.99
CA ARG A 21 -4.45 -1.46 -24.09
C ARG A 21 -3.15 -2.17 -23.68
N ASP A 22 -2.43 -2.68 -24.65
CA ASP A 22 -1.04 -3.12 -24.54
C ASP A 22 -0.06 -1.97 -24.81
N ASP A 23 1.23 -2.28 -24.82
CA ASP A 23 2.31 -1.29 -24.95
C ASP A 23 2.35 -0.65 -26.36
N THR A 24 1.65 -1.23 -27.34
CA THR A 24 1.48 -0.67 -28.70
C THR A 24 0.20 0.16 -28.85
N GLY A 25 -0.64 0.21 -27.82
CA GLY A 25 -1.94 0.88 -27.84
C GLY A 25 -3.10 -0.01 -28.34
N SER A 26 -2.83 -1.25 -28.75
CA SER A 26 -3.84 -2.21 -29.19
C SER A 26 -4.62 -2.79 -28.01
N PRO A 27 -5.90 -3.18 -28.16
CA PRO A 27 -6.63 -3.86 -27.10
C PRO A 27 -5.92 -5.14 -26.66
N LYS A 28 -5.82 -5.37 -25.35
CA LYS A 28 -5.28 -6.64 -24.84
C LYS A 28 -6.18 -7.80 -25.27
N THR A 29 -5.57 -8.87 -25.74
CA THR A 29 -6.27 -10.09 -26.16
C THR A 29 -5.74 -11.32 -25.45
N ALA A 30 -6.48 -12.43 -25.58
CA ALA A 30 -6.06 -13.78 -25.22
C ALA A 30 -6.70 -14.79 -26.18
N ILE A 31 -6.09 -15.96 -26.36
CA ILE A 31 -6.70 -17.09 -27.08
C ILE A 31 -7.45 -17.94 -26.05
N TYR A 32 -8.73 -18.18 -26.29
CA TYR A 32 -9.55 -19.05 -25.44
C TYR A 32 -10.52 -19.86 -26.29
N GLY A 33 -10.43 -21.19 -26.19
CA GLY A 33 -11.17 -22.11 -27.05
C GLY A 33 -10.80 -21.99 -28.53
N GLY A 34 -9.52 -21.76 -28.84
CA GLY A 34 -9.01 -21.62 -30.22
C GLY A 34 -9.29 -20.28 -30.90
N VAL A 35 -10.05 -19.38 -30.27
CA VAL A 35 -10.43 -18.09 -30.86
C VAL A 35 -9.83 -16.93 -30.06
N ARG A 36 -9.40 -15.87 -30.74
CA ARG A 36 -8.92 -14.63 -30.12
C ARG A 36 -10.08 -13.86 -29.51
N ARG A 37 -9.94 -13.46 -28.25
CA ARG A 37 -10.93 -12.65 -27.52
C ARG A 37 -10.27 -11.42 -26.92
N ALA A 38 -11.02 -10.33 -26.82
CA ALA A 38 -10.60 -9.17 -26.02
C ALA A 38 -10.53 -9.56 -24.54
N ARG A 39 -9.56 -8.98 -23.83
CA ARG A 39 -9.30 -9.24 -22.42
C ARG A 39 -9.05 -7.94 -21.69
N VAL A 40 -9.63 -7.81 -20.50
CA VAL A 40 -9.21 -6.79 -19.53
C VAL A 40 -8.35 -7.48 -18.48
N SER A 41 -7.15 -6.96 -18.24
CA SER A 41 -6.22 -7.55 -17.27
C SER A 41 -6.78 -7.46 -15.84
N SER A 42 -6.47 -8.46 -15.02
CA SER A 42 -6.92 -8.49 -13.63
C SER A 42 -6.41 -7.28 -12.83
N GLN A 43 -5.22 -6.76 -13.15
CA GLN A 43 -4.71 -5.54 -12.52
C GLN A 43 -5.52 -4.29 -12.87
N ALA A 44 -6.05 -4.20 -14.10
CA ALA A 44 -6.89 -3.08 -14.52
C ALA A 44 -8.19 -3.05 -13.71
N TRP A 45 -8.87 -4.19 -13.58
CA TRP A 45 -10.05 -4.32 -12.74
C TRP A 45 -9.75 -4.06 -11.27
N LYS A 46 -8.72 -4.69 -10.70
CA LYS A 46 -8.34 -4.47 -9.28
C LYS A 46 -8.05 -3.00 -8.98
N ARG A 47 -7.40 -2.28 -9.90
CA ARG A 47 -7.16 -0.84 -9.74
C ARG A 47 -8.47 -0.05 -9.81
N ALA A 48 -9.36 -0.35 -10.74
CA ALA A 48 -10.66 0.31 -10.85
C ALA A 48 -11.49 0.07 -9.58
N THR A 49 -11.60 -1.17 -9.11
CA THR A 49 -12.28 -1.52 -7.85
C THR A 49 -11.69 -0.77 -6.67
N ARG A 50 -10.36 -0.72 -6.53
CA ARG A 50 -9.72 -0.01 -5.42
C ARG A 50 -10.07 1.48 -5.40
N LYS A 51 -10.13 2.14 -6.56
CA LYS A 51 -10.46 3.56 -6.59
C LYS A 51 -11.86 3.86 -6.04
N VAL A 52 -12.81 2.96 -6.27
CA VAL A 52 -14.19 3.10 -5.79
C VAL A 52 -14.27 3.00 -4.26
N PHE A 53 -13.32 2.33 -3.61
CA PHE A 53 -13.33 2.23 -2.14
C PHE A 53 -13.21 3.59 -1.45
N ALA A 54 -12.53 4.56 -2.08
CA ALA A 54 -12.42 5.92 -1.56
C ALA A 54 -13.78 6.64 -1.46
N ASP A 55 -14.78 6.19 -2.24
CA ASP A 55 -16.12 6.77 -2.25
C ASP A 55 -17.09 6.00 -1.31
N LEU A 56 -16.71 4.79 -0.87
CA LEU A 56 -17.58 3.89 -0.11
C LEU A 56 -17.15 3.67 1.35
N LEU A 57 -15.87 3.87 1.66
CA LEU A 57 -15.27 3.58 2.96
C LEU A 57 -14.71 4.85 3.59
N ASP A 58 -14.62 4.87 4.93
CA ASP A 58 -13.91 5.94 5.62
C ASP A 58 -12.44 5.93 5.18
N ARG A 59 -11.86 7.12 4.97
CA ARG A 59 -10.45 7.27 4.64
C ARG A 59 -9.55 6.58 5.66
N ARG A 60 -9.94 6.51 6.93
CA ARG A 60 -9.19 5.83 7.99
C ARG A 60 -8.96 4.34 7.70
N ASP A 61 -9.89 3.69 7.00
CA ASP A 61 -9.87 2.26 6.67
C ASP A 61 -9.17 1.95 5.34
N LEU A 62 -8.67 2.98 4.65
CA LEU A 62 -7.98 2.86 3.37
C LEU A 62 -6.46 2.78 3.55
N GLY A 63 -5.78 2.26 2.52
CA GLY A 63 -4.34 2.25 2.46
C GLY A 63 -3.77 3.32 1.54
N VAL A 64 -2.52 3.71 1.78
CA VAL A 64 -1.73 4.57 0.91
C VAL A 64 -0.58 3.77 0.32
N ARG A 65 -0.53 3.73 -1.02
CA ARG A 65 0.52 3.03 -1.77
C ARG A 65 1.49 4.04 -2.37
N THR A 66 2.64 4.24 -1.73
CA THR A 66 3.62 5.28 -2.13
C THR A 66 5.06 4.88 -1.80
N LYS A 67 6.01 5.60 -2.39
CA LYS A 67 7.42 5.61 -1.97
C LYS A 67 7.76 6.78 -1.04
N ARG A 68 6.90 7.80 -1.02
CA ARG A 68 7.07 9.04 -0.25
C ARG A 68 6.49 8.88 1.16
N VAL A 69 6.85 7.78 1.83
CA VAL A 69 6.29 7.47 3.17
C VAL A 69 6.88 8.40 4.23
N VAL A 70 8.13 8.81 4.09
CA VAL A 70 8.79 9.77 4.99
C VAL A 70 8.03 11.08 5.02
N GLU A 71 7.73 11.65 3.85
CA GLU A 71 6.95 12.89 3.70
C GLU A 71 5.55 12.78 4.32
N LEU A 72 4.82 11.70 4.00
CA LEU A 72 3.49 11.48 4.56
C LEU A 72 3.48 11.28 6.08
N LEU A 73 4.57 10.77 6.65
CA LEU A 73 4.71 10.64 8.10
C LEU A 73 5.13 11.97 8.73
N SER A 74 6.05 12.72 8.11
CA SER A 74 6.43 14.04 8.62
C SER A 74 5.24 15.00 8.62
N GLU A 75 4.43 15.03 7.57
CA GLU A 75 3.20 15.83 7.53
C GLU A 75 2.26 15.48 8.69
N ARG A 76 2.02 14.18 8.93
CA ARG A 76 1.18 13.71 10.04
C ARG A 76 1.77 14.04 11.42
N ILE A 77 3.09 14.00 11.58
CA ILE A 77 3.76 14.38 12.82
C ILE A 77 3.53 15.87 13.08
N VAL A 78 3.74 16.72 12.07
CA VAL A 78 3.54 18.18 12.19
C VAL A 78 2.07 18.53 12.48
N GLU A 79 1.12 17.84 11.85
CA GLU A 79 -0.31 18.04 12.12
C GLU A 79 -0.69 17.73 13.57
N ARG A 80 -0.02 16.77 14.21
CA ARG A 80 -0.33 16.31 15.58
C ARG A 80 0.51 17.00 16.65
N ALA A 81 1.75 17.34 16.32
CA ALA A 81 2.74 17.94 17.19
C ALA A 81 3.49 19.04 16.40
N PRO A 82 2.87 20.23 16.22
CA PRO A 82 3.47 21.33 15.45
C PRO A 82 4.84 21.77 15.99
N GLU A 83 5.07 21.61 17.30
CA GLU A 83 6.34 21.89 17.99
C GLU A 83 7.50 21.00 17.54
N LEU A 84 7.23 19.88 16.86
CA LEU A 84 8.23 18.96 16.33
C LEU A 84 8.52 19.20 14.84
N SER A 85 8.08 20.32 14.24
CA SER A 85 8.29 20.62 12.81
C SER A 85 9.72 20.40 12.34
N ASP A 86 10.68 20.89 13.12
CA ASP A 86 12.09 20.90 12.75
C ASP A 86 12.70 19.49 12.82
N ARG A 87 12.11 18.60 13.64
CA ARG A 87 12.55 17.21 13.84
C ARG A 87 11.68 16.19 13.10
N ALA A 88 10.59 16.60 12.46
CA ALA A 88 9.59 15.68 11.89
C ALA A 88 10.18 14.71 10.85
N VAL A 89 11.08 15.19 10.00
CA VAL A 89 11.76 14.36 8.99
C VAL A 89 12.72 13.35 9.62
N GLU A 90 13.46 13.76 10.64
CA GLU A 90 14.37 12.89 11.39
C GLU A 90 13.59 11.77 12.10
N LEU A 91 12.50 12.14 12.79
CA LEU A 91 11.63 11.20 13.51
C LEU A 91 10.94 10.21 12.56
N ALA A 92 10.41 10.69 11.43
CA ALA A 92 9.81 9.83 10.41
C ALA A 92 10.82 8.83 9.83
N THR A 93 12.06 9.28 9.57
CA THR A 93 13.16 8.45 9.07
C THR A 93 13.56 7.40 10.10
N ALA A 94 13.68 7.78 11.38
CA ALA A 94 14.04 6.88 12.48
C ALA A 94 12.99 5.76 12.66
N VAL A 95 11.71 6.12 12.70
CA VAL A 95 10.61 5.15 12.84
C VAL A 95 10.54 4.19 11.66
N LEU A 96 10.66 4.68 10.42
CA LEU A 96 10.63 3.82 9.23
C LEU A 96 11.84 2.88 9.17
N THR A 97 13.02 3.35 9.56
CA THR A 97 14.22 2.53 9.65
C THR A 97 14.07 1.47 10.75
N ALA A 98 13.48 1.83 11.90
CA ALA A 98 13.19 0.90 12.99
C ALA A 98 12.16 -0.18 12.57
N ALA A 99 11.16 0.20 11.75
CA ALA A 99 10.23 -0.74 11.13
C ALA A 99 10.89 -1.67 10.08
N GLY A 100 12.11 -1.36 9.66
CA GLY A 100 12.92 -2.19 8.75
C GLY A 100 12.84 -1.80 7.27
N PHE A 101 12.26 -0.64 6.95
CA PHE A 101 12.23 -0.16 5.57
C PHE A 101 13.59 0.45 5.20
N LYS A 102 14.07 0.13 3.99
CA LYS A 102 15.26 0.78 3.44
C LYS A 102 14.87 2.08 2.77
N LEU A 103 15.62 3.12 3.08
CA LEU A 103 15.43 4.47 2.56
C LEU A 103 16.54 4.80 1.57
N LYS A 104 16.19 5.56 0.53
CA LYS A 104 17.09 6.02 -0.52
C LYS A 104 16.91 7.51 -0.71
N LYS A 105 18.02 8.25 -0.62
CA LYS A 105 18.07 9.66 -1.00
C LYS A 105 17.80 9.81 -2.49
N ARG A 106 16.80 10.61 -2.83
CA ARG A 106 16.55 11.04 -4.21
C ARG A 106 17.31 12.34 -4.46
N LYS A 107 18.12 12.38 -5.52
CA LYS A 107 18.88 13.60 -5.88
C LYS A 107 17.90 14.76 -6.12
N GLY A 108 18.02 15.82 -5.33
CA GLY A 108 17.20 17.03 -5.43
C GLY A 108 15.83 16.97 -4.75
N ALA A 109 15.55 15.95 -3.91
CA ALA A 109 14.33 15.90 -3.10
C ALA A 109 14.62 16.27 -1.64
N GLU A 110 13.65 16.92 -1.00
CA GLU A 110 13.69 17.31 0.42
C GLU A 110 13.51 16.09 1.35
N TYR A 111 12.82 15.05 0.87
CA TYR A 111 12.50 13.84 1.63
C TYR A 111 13.17 12.59 1.04
N ASP A 112 13.57 11.68 1.92
CA ASP A 112 14.01 10.34 1.54
C ASP A 112 12.81 9.49 1.08
N GLU A 113 13.02 8.66 0.06
CA GLU A 113 12.00 7.73 -0.43
C GLU A 113 12.33 6.31 0.01
N THR A 114 11.32 5.47 0.22
CA THR A 114 11.55 4.04 0.41
C THR A 114 12.09 3.43 -0.88
N GLU A 115 13.03 2.49 -0.78
CA GLU A 115 13.65 1.82 -1.95
C GLU A 115 12.58 1.18 -2.85
N PHE A 116 11.61 0.52 -2.20
CA PHE A 116 10.47 -0.11 -2.84
C PHE A 116 9.16 0.61 -2.53
N LEU A 117 8.15 0.35 -3.38
CA LEU A 117 6.81 0.87 -3.18
C LEU A 117 6.15 0.17 -1.98
N VAL A 118 5.75 0.94 -0.97
CA VAL A 118 5.12 0.41 0.25
C VAL A 118 3.62 0.66 0.18
N PHE A 119 2.85 -0.23 0.81
CA PHE A 119 1.41 -0.08 0.98
C PHE A 119 1.06 -0.18 2.46
N LEU A 120 0.64 0.92 3.09
CA LEU A 120 0.31 0.99 4.51
C LEU A 120 -1.11 1.50 4.72
N GLY A 121 -1.80 1.01 5.75
CA GLY A 121 -3.08 1.58 6.20
C GLY A 121 -2.91 2.97 6.79
N ASN A 122 -3.93 3.82 6.71
CA ASN A 122 -3.88 5.16 7.31
C ASN A 122 -3.72 5.10 8.83
N HIS A 123 -4.40 4.18 9.51
CA HIS A 123 -4.23 3.94 10.94
C HIS A 123 -2.81 3.44 11.29
N GLN A 124 -2.14 2.69 10.41
CA GLN A 124 -0.75 2.26 10.61
C GLN A 124 0.18 3.46 10.55
N LEU A 125 -0.05 4.36 9.58
CA LEU A 125 0.70 5.61 9.46
C LEU A 125 0.49 6.49 10.69
N ASP A 126 -0.74 6.59 11.18
CA ASP A 126 -1.07 7.32 12.41
C ASP A 126 -0.40 6.71 13.64
N GLY A 127 -0.39 5.39 13.74
CA GLY A 127 0.29 4.66 14.82
C GLY A 127 1.81 4.83 14.78
N LEU A 128 2.42 4.89 13.59
CA LEU A 128 3.83 5.20 13.42
C LEU A 128 4.15 6.65 13.76
N ALA A 129 3.31 7.60 13.35
CA ALA A 129 3.46 9.00 13.72
C ALA A 129 3.41 9.19 15.24
N GLN A 130 2.48 8.51 15.92
CA GLN A 130 2.39 8.53 17.39
C GLN A 130 3.66 8.00 18.06
N LEU A 131 4.20 6.88 17.58
CA LEU A 131 5.49 6.36 18.09
C LEU A 131 6.65 7.33 17.84
N ALA A 132 6.61 8.06 16.73
CA ALA A 132 7.61 9.08 16.41
C ALA A 132 7.58 10.24 17.41
N ILE A 133 6.37 10.70 17.77
CA ILE A 133 6.14 11.79 18.72
C ILE A 133 6.56 11.36 20.14
N GLU A 134 6.20 10.14 20.55
CA GLU A 134 6.62 9.59 21.85
C GLU A 134 8.15 9.47 21.98
N ALA A 135 8.82 9.04 20.90
CA ALA A 135 10.27 8.98 20.84
C ALA A 135 10.96 10.35 20.78
N ALA A 136 10.22 11.43 20.48
CA ALA A 136 10.76 12.79 20.42
C ALA A 136 11.07 13.37 21.81
N ALA A 137 10.50 12.79 22.87
CA ALA A 137 10.79 13.13 24.27
C ALA A 137 12.24 12.79 24.68
N GLU A 138 12.92 11.92 23.92
CA GLU A 138 14.32 11.59 24.11
C GLU A 138 15.22 12.38 23.13
N ASP A 139 16.41 12.80 23.60
CA ASP A 139 17.41 13.52 22.78
C ASP A 139 17.87 12.73 21.55
N LYS A 140 17.78 11.39 21.62
CA LYS A 140 17.96 10.49 20.47
C LYS A 140 16.69 9.66 20.33
N PRO A 141 15.97 9.72 19.20
CA PRO A 141 14.75 8.94 19.02
C PRO A 141 15.07 7.45 18.96
N GLN A 142 15.04 6.77 20.10
CA GLN A 142 15.15 5.32 20.17
C GLN A 142 13.77 4.71 20.02
N VAL A 143 13.41 4.43 18.77
CA VAL A 143 12.17 3.72 18.46
C VAL A 143 12.43 2.22 18.62
N ASP A 144 11.66 1.56 19.50
CA ASP A 144 11.72 0.10 19.59
C ASP A 144 11.30 -0.53 18.25
N LYS A 145 12.23 -1.30 17.66
CA LYS A 145 12.02 -2.02 16.41
C LYS A 145 10.84 -2.98 16.49
N LYS A 146 10.58 -3.59 17.66
CA LYS A 146 9.44 -4.50 17.83
C LYS A 146 8.13 -3.72 17.81
N ALA A 147 8.05 -2.60 18.53
CA ALA A 147 6.88 -1.74 18.52
C ALA A 147 6.58 -1.17 17.12
N ALA A 148 7.60 -0.68 16.41
CA ALA A 148 7.45 -0.15 15.05
C ALA A 148 6.95 -1.23 14.08
N LYS A 149 7.54 -2.43 14.10
CA LYS A 149 7.08 -3.55 13.27
C LYS A 149 5.66 -3.99 13.64
N ALA A 150 5.33 -4.05 14.93
CA ALA A 150 4.01 -4.41 15.39
C ALA A 150 2.94 -3.42 14.87
N ARG A 151 3.21 -2.12 14.90
CA ARG A 151 2.26 -1.11 14.35
C ARG A 151 2.07 -1.25 12.84
N VAL A 152 3.07 -1.71 12.10
CA VAL A 152 2.96 -1.97 10.65
C VAL A 152 2.20 -3.28 10.35
N ASP A 153 2.23 -4.25 11.25
CA ASP A 153 1.55 -5.54 11.07
C ASP A 153 0.12 -5.56 11.65
N GLN A 154 -0.21 -4.58 12.48
CA GLN A 154 -1.53 -4.48 13.11
C GLN A 154 -2.59 -3.89 12.18
N ASP A 155 -3.80 -4.43 12.33
CA ASP A 155 -5.07 -3.83 11.89
C ASP A 155 -5.16 -3.53 10.38
N HIS A 156 -4.62 -4.38 9.50
CA HIS A 156 -4.55 -4.11 8.06
C HIS A 156 -5.79 -3.43 7.44
N SER A 157 -5.56 -2.33 6.71
CA SER A 157 -6.64 -1.63 6.01
C SER A 157 -7.38 -2.58 5.06
N ILE A 158 -8.63 -2.29 4.76
CA ILE A 158 -9.49 -3.16 3.95
C ILE A 158 -8.81 -3.48 2.60
N GLU A 159 -8.14 -2.49 2.01
CA GLU A 159 -7.40 -2.68 0.78
C GLU A 159 -6.17 -3.58 0.93
N VAL A 160 -5.44 -3.49 2.04
CA VAL A 160 -4.28 -4.33 2.32
C VAL A 160 -4.73 -5.77 2.57
N ALA A 161 -5.84 -5.98 3.28
CA ALA A 161 -6.43 -7.30 3.50
C ALA A 161 -6.86 -7.95 2.18
N LEU A 162 -7.60 -7.22 1.33
CA LEU A 162 -8.15 -7.77 0.08
C LEU A 162 -7.10 -7.92 -1.03
N PHE A 163 -6.17 -6.98 -1.17
CA PHE A 163 -5.20 -6.97 -2.27
C PHE A 163 -3.81 -7.42 -1.88
N GLY A 164 -3.56 -7.64 -0.59
CA GLY A 164 -2.26 -8.00 -0.03
C GLY A 164 -1.26 -6.83 -0.01
N ARG A 165 -0.15 -7.07 0.68
CA ARG A 165 1.00 -6.16 0.77
C ARG A 165 2.26 -6.92 0.37
N MET A 166 2.85 -6.54 -0.75
CA MET A 166 4.15 -7.04 -1.17
C MET A 166 5.24 -6.07 -0.67
N VAL A 167 5.99 -6.47 0.34
CA VAL A 167 7.19 -5.75 0.82
C VAL A 167 8.42 -6.57 0.45
N ALA A 168 9.43 -5.94 -0.15
CA ALA A 168 10.67 -6.61 -0.53
C ALA A 168 11.66 -6.68 0.65
N ASP A 169 11.77 -5.62 1.43
CA ASP A 169 12.78 -5.49 2.49
C ASP A 169 12.44 -6.25 3.78
N VAL A 170 11.16 -6.32 4.13
CA VAL A 170 10.70 -6.93 5.38
C VAL A 170 9.76 -8.07 5.03
N GLN A 171 10.33 -9.28 4.90
CA GLN A 171 9.57 -10.49 4.54
C GLN A 171 8.46 -10.78 5.56
N ASP A 172 8.70 -10.44 6.82
CA ASP A 172 7.75 -10.63 7.93
C ASP A 172 6.48 -9.77 7.78
N LEU A 173 6.56 -8.64 7.06
CA LEU A 173 5.44 -7.72 6.86
C LEU A 173 4.64 -8.04 5.59
N LYS A 174 4.89 -9.17 4.94
CA LYS A 174 4.14 -9.59 3.75
C LYS A 174 2.74 -10.05 4.12
N VAL A 175 1.75 -9.27 3.71
CA VAL A 175 0.34 -9.67 3.80
C VAL A 175 -0.01 -10.39 2.52
N LYS A 176 -0.32 -11.68 2.61
CA LYS A 176 -0.83 -12.41 1.44
C LYS A 176 -2.22 -11.87 1.12
N PRO A 177 -2.54 -11.57 -0.15
CA PRO A 177 -3.91 -11.27 -0.53
C PRO A 177 -4.79 -12.46 -0.15
N GLU A 178 -6.06 -12.19 0.12
CA GLU A 178 -7.03 -13.28 0.24
C GLU A 178 -6.96 -14.16 -1.02
N PRO A 179 -6.97 -15.50 -0.88
CA PRO A 179 -6.70 -16.38 -2.00
C PRO A 179 -7.87 -16.31 -2.98
N GLN A 180 -7.66 -15.58 -4.07
CA GLN A 180 -8.47 -15.67 -5.27
C GLN A 180 -8.13 -17.03 -5.90
N GLY A 181 -9.14 -17.78 -6.34
CA GLY A 181 -8.98 -19.12 -6.92
C GLY A 181 -7.90 -19.22 -8.02
N PRO A 182 -7.59 -20.43 -8.50
CA PRO A 182 -6.47 -20.66 -9.41
C PRO A 182 -6.48 -19.69 -10.59
N GLN A 183 -5.39 -18.93 -10.75
CA GLN A 183 -5.21 -18.08 -11.92
C GLN A 183 -5.05 -19.01 -13.14
N PRO A 184 -5.78 -18.77 -14.24
CA PRO A 184 -5.55 -19.54 -15.46
C PRO A 184 -4.10 -19.34 -15.92
N PRO A 185 -3.47 -20.38 -16.51
CA PRO A 185 -2.11 -20.28 -17.03
C PRO A 185 -2.01 -19.13 -18.04
N ARG A 186 -0.88 -18.42 -18.00
CA ARG A 186 -0.60 -17.26 -18.87
C ARG A 186 -0.41 -17.67 -20.31
#